data_AF-A0A377BMA2-F1
#
_entry.id   AF-A0A377BMA2-F1
#
_cell.length_a   1.000
_cell.length_b   1.000
_cell.length_c   1.000
_cell.angle_alpha   90.00
_cell.angle_beta   90.00
_cell.angle_gamma   90.00
#
_symmetry.space_group_name_H-M   'P 1'
#
loop_
_entity.id
_entity.type
_entity.pdbx_description
1 polymer ?
#
loop_
_entity_poly.entity_id
_entity_poly.type
_entity_poly.pdbx_seq_one_letter_code
_entity_poly.pdbx_strand_id
1 'polypeptide(L)'
;MDVSTQQVVSVGASLIPFLEHDDANRALMGANMQRQAVPTLRADKPLVGTGMERAVAVDSGVTAVAKRGGVVQYVDASRIVIKVNEDEMYPGEAGIDIYNLTKYTRSNQNTCINQMPCVSLGEPVERGDVLADGPSTDLGELALGQNMRVAFMPWNGYNFEDSILVSERVVQEDRFTTSTFRNWRVCPVTPSWGQKRSPLTSRTWVKLRSPNWMNPVSFILVRK
;
A
#
# COMPACT_ATOMS: atom_id res chain seq x y z
N MET A 1 -19.12 6.22 -33.67
CA MET A 1 -18.65 7.45 -32.99
C MET A 1 -18.02 6.97 -31.70
N ASP A 2 -16.76 7.31 -31.47
CA ASP A 2 -16.02 6.89 -30.28
C ASP A 2 -16.59 7.56 -29.02
N VAL A 3 -16.62 6.82 -27.89
CA VAL A 3 -17.30 7.27 -26.65
C VAL A 3 -16.43 8.23 -25.86
N SER A 4 -15.11 7.97 -25.80
CA SER A 4 -14.14 8.82 -25.11
C SER A 4 -12.77 8.72 -25.78
N THR A 5 -11.98 9.79 -25.73
CA THR A 5 -10.58 9.79 -26.20
C THR A 5 -9.69 8.85 -25.38
N GLN A 6 -10.05 8.60 -24.12
CA GLN A 6 -9.30 7.71 -23.22
C GLN A 6 -9.57 6.22 -23.47
N GLN A 7 -10.55 5.86 -24.29
CA GLN A 7 -10.92 4.44 -24.53
C GLN A 7 -9.81 3.63 -25.22
N VAL A 8 -8.85 4.31 -25.87
CA VAL A 8 -7.76 3.69 -26.64
C VAL A 8 -6.59 3.26 -25.74
N VAL A 9 -6.45 3.89 -24.56
CA VAL A 9 -5.31 3.70 -23.67
C VAL A 9 -5.67 2.82 -22.47
N SER A 10 -4.66 2.08 -21.97
CA SER A 10 -4.83 1.30 -20.74
C SER A 10 -4.90 2.19 -19.50
N VAL A 11 -5.42 1.66 -18.39
CA VAL A 11 -5.55 2.38 -17.11
C VAL A 11 -4.22 2.95 -16.60
N GLY A 12 -3.10 2.24 -16.80
CA GLY A 12 -1.78 2.74 -16.43
C GLY A 12 -1.33 3.91 -17.32
N ALA A 13 -1.53 3.79 -18.63
CA ALA A 13 -1.18 4.87 -19.56
C ALA A 13 -2.08 6.10 -19.39
N SER A 14 -3.35 5.92 -19.00
CA SER A 14 -4.28 7.03 -18.75
C SER A 14 -3.93 7.85 -17.50
N LEU A 15 -3.04 7.35 -16.62
CA LEU A 15 -2.54 8.09 -15.46
C LEU A 15 -1.34 8.99 -15.80
N ILE A 16 -0.77 8.87 -17.01
CA ILE A 16 0.36 9.69 -17.44
C ILE A 16 -0.20 11.02 -17.97
N PRO A 17 0.05 12.17 -17.31
CA PRO A 17 -0.34 13.46 -17.85
C PRO A 17 0.51 13.79 -19.08
N PHE A 18 -0.06 14.55 -20.03
CA PHE A 18 0.62 14.96 -21.26
C PHE A 18 1.12 13.80 -22.15
N LEU A 19 0.40 12.68 -22.13
CA LEU A 19 0.73 11.48 -22.91
C LEU A 19 0.86 11.78 -24.42
N GLU A 20 0.10 12.75 -24.93
CA GLU A 20 0.15 13.23 -26.31
C GLU A 20 1.49 13.86 -26.72
N HIS A 21 2.32 14.25 -25.76
CA HIS A 21 3.62 14.88 -25.98
C HIS A 21 4.80 13.91 -25.81
N ASP A 22 4.54 12.70 -25.33
CA ASP A 22 5.56 11.67 -25.11
C ASP A 22 5.62 10.66 -26.26
N ASP A 23 6.82 10.12 -26.51
CA ASP A 23 6.97 9.01 -27.44
C ASP A 23 6.43 7.69 -26.84
N ALA A 24 5.97 6.79 -27.71
CA ALA A 24 5.34 5.55 -27.30
C ALA A 24 6.24 4.65 -26.43
N ASN A 25 7.56 4.68 -26.63
CA ASN A 25 8.48 3.85 -25.85
C ASN A 25 8.63 4.39 -24.42
N ARG A 26 8.73 5.72 -24.26
CA ARG A 26 8.72 6.37 -22.94
C ARG A 26 7.40 6.19 -22.21
N ALA A 27 6.28 6.31 -22.92
CA ALA A 27 4.97 6.03 -22.35
C ALA A 27 4.86 4.58 -21.83
N LEU A 28 5.36 3.60 -22.61
CA LEU A 28 5.39 2.19 -22.20
C LEU A 28 6.28 1.98 -20.97
N MET A 29 7.47 2.59 -20.95
CA MET A 29 8.37 2.52 -19.80
C MET A 29 7.72 3.15 -18.57
N GLY A 30 7.10 4.32 -18.70
CA GLY A 30 6.40 5.03 -17.62
C GLY A 30 5.30 4.18 -17.00
N ALA A 31 4.40 3.61 -17.81
CA ALA A 31 3.32 2.77 -17.32
C ALA A 31 3.84 1.48 -16.63
N ASN A 32 4.98 0.94 -17.06
CA ASN A 32 5.61 -0.22 -16.43
C ASN A 32 6.30 0.14 -15.11
N MET A 33 6.97 1.29 -15.06
CA MET A 33 7.63 1.79 -13.85
C MET A 33 6.63 2.14 -12.77
N GLN A 34 5.47 2.72 -13.12
CA GLN A 34 4.39 3.03 -12.17
C GLN A 34 3.94 1.80 -11.37
N ARG A 35 3.85 0.62 -12.01
CA ARG A 35 3.45 -0.63 -11.35
C ARG A 35 4.46 -1.16 -10.33
N GLN A 36 5.69 -0.64 -10.36
CA GLN A 36 6.78 -1.03 -9.46
C GLN A 36 6.97 -0.04 -8.32
N ALA A 37 6.23 1.08 -8.31
CA ALA A 37 6.28 2.05 -7.24
C ALA A 37 5.87 1.41 -5.91
N VAL A 38 6.69 1.62 -4.88
CA VAL A 38 6.45 1.12 -3.53
C VAL A 38 5.81 2.22 -2.71
N PRO A 39 4.76 1.93 -1.90
CA PRO A 39 4.15 2.91 -1.03
C PRO A 39 5.14 3.54 -0.05
N THR A 40 5.21 4.87 -0.08
CA THR A 40 5.92 5.70 0.90
C THR A 40 5.18 5.73 2.23
N LEU A 41 5.87 6.10 3.30
CA LEU A 41 5.28 6.23 4.63
C LEU A 41 4.15 7.27 4.67
N ARG A 42 4.32 8.37 3.94
CA ARG A 42 3.32 9.41 3.73
C ARG A 42 2.94 9.43 2.25
N ALA A 43 1.66 9.26 1.96
CA ALA A 43 1.13 9.49 0.62
C ALA A 43 1.03 11.00 0.37
N ASP A 44 1.24 11.41 -0.88
CA ASP A 44 1.10 12.80 -1.32
C ASP A 44 0.42 12.77 -2.69
N LYS A 45 -0.77 13.36 -2.80
CA LYS A 45 -1.53 13.37 -4.05
C LYS A 45 -0.75 14.05 -5.17
N PRO A 46 -0.84 13.58 -6.43
CA PRO A 46 -0.17 14.21 -7.55
C PRO A 46 -0.71 15.64 -7.76
N LEU A 47 0.19 16.63 -7.88
CA LEU A 47 -0.22 18.00 -8.20
C LEU A 47 -0.72 18.14 -9.64
N VAL A 48 -0.26 17.26 -10.53
CA VAL A 48 -0.66 17.18 -11.93
C VAL A 48 -1.15 15.77 -12.19
N GLY A 49 -2.46 15.61 -12.40
CA GLY A 49 -3.13 14.34 -12.64
C GLY A 49 -4.04 14.39 -13.86
N THR A 50 -4.68 13.27 -14.18
CA THR A 50 -5.58 13.11 -15.34
C THR A 50 -7.06 12.96 -14.97
N GLY A 51 -7.36 12.80 -13.67
CA GLY A 51 -8.69 12.54 -13.13
C GLY A 51 -9.02 11.04 -13.01
N MET A 52 -8.16 10.17 -13.55
CA MET A 52 -8.31 8.71 -13.43
C MET A 52 -7.89 8.17 -12.05
N GLU A 53 -7.16 8.97 -11.27
CA GLU A 53 -6.60 8.60 -9.97
C GLU A 53 -7.68 8.15 -8.98
N ARG A 54 -8.81 8.86 -8.93
CA ARG A 54 -9.93 8.52 -8.05
C ARG A 54 -10.59 7.20 -8.45
N ALA A 55 -10.82 7.00 -9.75
CA ALA A 55 -11.42 5.76 -10.26
C ALA A 55 -10.54 4.55 -9.91
N VAL A 56 -9.22 4.66 -10.12
CA VAL A 56 -8.28 3.58 -9.80
C VAL A 56 -8.22 3.31 -8.29
N ALA A 57 -8.20 4.35 -7.46
CA ALA A 57 -8.16 4.20 -6.00
C ALA A 57 -9.43 3.52 -5.44
N VAL A 58 -10.60 3.87 -5.95
CA VAL A 58 -11.89 3.30 -5.54
C VAL A 58 -12.04 1.85 -6.06
N ASP A 59 -11.80 1.63 -7.35
CA ASP A 59 -12.01 0.32 -7.99
C ASP A 59 -10.98 -0.73 -7.59
N SER A 60 -9.79 -0.32 -7.12
CA SER A 60 -8.75 -1.24 -6.65
C SER A 60 -9.13 -2.00 -5.37
N GLY A 61 -10.11 -1.52 -4.61
CA GLY A 61 -10.54 -2.13 -3.34
C GLY A 61 -9.53 -2.03 -2.20
N VAL A 62 -8.48 -1.22 -2.34
CA VAL A 62 -7.51 -0.95 -1.25
C VAL A 62 -8.03 0.07 -0.24
N THR A 63 -8.93 0.95 -0.69
CA THR A 63 -9.61 1.95 0.12
C THR A 63 -10.87 1.36 0.77
N ALA A 64 -11.27 1.89 1.92
CA ALA A 64 -12.55 1.54 2.53
C ALA A 64 -13.62 2.50 2.01
N VAL A 65 -14.63 1.98 1.31
CA VAL A 65 -15.70 2.77 0.68
C VAL A 65 -17.02 2.59 1.43
N ALA A 66 -17.77 3.68 1.58
CA ALA A 66 -19.09 3.69 2.18
C ALA A 66 -20.10 2.95 1.31
N LYS A 67 -20.72 1.89 1.85
CA LYS A 67 -21.78 1.14 1.15
C LYS A 67 -23.11 1.89 1.12
N ARG A 68 -23.37 2.67 2.16
CA ARG A 68 -24.60 3.45 2.39
C ARG A 68 -24.22 4.85 2.87
N GLY A 69 -25.04 5.83 2.52
CA GLY A 69 -24.90 7.20 3.01
C GLY A 69 -25.31 7.33 4.47
N GLY A 70 -24.70 8.27 5.18
CA GLY A 70 -24.94 8.46 6.60
C GLY A 70 -24.10 9.55 7.25
N VAL A 71 -24.07 9.54 8.58
CA VAL A 71 -23.22 10.42 9.38
C VAL A 71 -22.23 9.60 10.18
N VAL A 72 -20.97 10.03 10.18
CA VAL A 72 -19.90 9.34 10.91
C VAL A 72 -20.11 9.51 12.42
N GLN A 73 -20.40 8.41 13.12
CA GLN A 73 -20.65 8.41 14.55
C GLN A 73 -19.36 8.25 15.35
N TYR A 74 -18.45 7.39 14.87
CA TYR A 74 -17.19 7.10 15.55
C TYR A 74 -16.07 6.87 14.54
N VAL A 75 -14.94 7.53 14.76
CA VAL A 75 -13.71 7.37 13.98
C VAL A 75 -12.61 6.97 14.95
N ASP A 76 -11.96 5.86 14.64
CA ASP A 76 -10.72 5.45 15.27
C ASP A 76 -9.73 5.05 14.16
N ALA A 77 -8.46 4.94 14.53
CA ALA A 77 -7.47 4.35 13.65
C ALA A 77 -7.93 2.95 13.19
N SER A 78 -8.52 2.11 14.04
CA SER A 78 -8.80 0.71 13.70
C SER A 78 -10.17 0.47 13.08
N ARG A 79 -11.16 1.32 13.35
CA ARG A 79 -12.53 1.12 12.88
C ARG A 79 -13.26 2.44 12.67
N ILE A 80 -14.21 2.44 11.75
CA ILE A 80 -15.09 3.57 11.46
C ILE A 80 -16.53 3.06 11.61
N VAL A 81 -17.37 3.84 12.31
CA VAL A 81 -18.78 3.52 12.53
C VAL A 81 -19.63 4.63 11.93
N ILE A 82 -20.53 4.26 11.04
CA ILE A 82 -21.44 5.17 10.35
C ILE A 82 -22.86 4.88 10.78
N LYS A 83 -23.57 5.94 11.18
CA LYS A 83 -25.01 5.90 11.37
C LYS A 83 -25.67 6.16 10.02
N VAL A 84 -26.37 5.17 9.50
CA VAL A 84 -27.00 5.21 8.17
C VAL A 84 -28.21 6.15 8.22
N ASN A 85 -28.45 6.86 7.11
CA ASN A 85 -29.65 7.68 6.96
C ASN A 85 -30.90 6.80 6.84
N GLU A 86 -32.05 7.30 7.30
CA GLU A 86 -33.32 6.55 7.28
C GLU A 86 -33.78 6.20 5.86
N ASP A 87 -33.40 7.02 4.86
CA ASP A 87 -33.75 6.83 3.45
C ASP A 87 -33.16 5.56 2.82
N GLU A 88 -31.96 5.15 3.28
CA GLU A 88 -31.24 3.97 2.77
C GLU A 88 -31.33 2.76 3.73
N MET A 89 -32.14 2.88 4.78
CA MET A 89 -32.26 1.86 5.81
C MET A 89 -33.25 0.77 5.39
N TYR A 90 -32.81 -0.49 5.44
CA TYR A 90 -33.71 -1.63 5.25
C TYR A 90 -34.53 -1.89 6.54
N PRO A 91 -35.85 -2.07 6.45
CA PRO A 91 -36.68 -2.38 7.61
C PRO A 91 -36.22 -3.66 8.31
N GLY A 92 -35.76 -3.54 9.56
CA GLY A 92 -35.33 -4.67 10.41
C GLY A 92 -33.82 -4.81 10.61
N GLU A 93 -32.99 -4.01 9.95
CA GLU A 93 -31.54 -3.94 10.23
C GLU A 93 -31.21 -2.86 11.28
N ALA A 94 -30.13 -3.10 12.05
CA ALA A 94 -29.54 -2.03 12.85
C ALA A 94 -28.93 -0.99 11.89
N GLY A 95 -29.39 0.26 11.94
CA GLY A 95 -28.93 1.37 11.09
C GLY A 95 -27.51 1.87 11.38
N ILE A 96 -26.60 0.95 11.72
CA ILE A 96 -25.20 1.23 12.06
C ILE A 96 -24.31 0.31 11.23
N ASP A 97 -23.46 0.90 10.41
CA ASP A 97 -22.45 0.20 9.63
C ASP A 97 -21.08 0.30 10.30
N ILE A 98 -20.40 -0.84 10.46
CA ILE A 98 -19.07 -0.94 11.09
C ILE A 98 -18.05 -1.36 10.03
N TYR A 99 -17.04 -0.51 9.81
CA TYR A 99 -15.93 -0.76 8.91
C TYR A 99 -14.67 -1.00 9.74
N ASN A 100 -14.10 -2.21 9.68
CA ASN A 100 -12.83 -2.52 10.32
C ASN A 100 -11.68 -2.29 9.34
N LEU A 101 -10.72 -1.46 9.73
CA LEU A 101 -9.57 -1.11 8.89
C LEU A 101 -8.43 -2.10 9.07
N THR A 102 -7.73 -2.38 7.97
CA THR A 102 -6.54 -3.23 7.99
C THR A 102 -5.32 -2.40 8.39
N LYS A 103 -4.66 -2.79 9.49
CA LYS A 103 -3.45 -2.13 9.99
C LYS A 103 -2.20 -2.97 9.80
N TYR A 104 -1.14 -2.31 9.33
CA TYR A 104 0.24 -2.83 9.25
C TYR A 104 0.32 -4.31 8.85
N THR A 105 -0.39 -4.68 7.79
CA THR A 105 -0.42 -6.05 7.28
C THR A 105 0.59 -6.18 6.14
N ARG A 106 1.19 -7.36 6.02
CA ARG A 106 2.19 -7.65 4.98
C ARG A 106 1.52 -7.93 3.64
N SER A 107 2.02 -7.30 2.57
CA SER A 107 1.71 -7.67 1.19
C SER A 107 2.53 -8.85 0.68
N ASN A 108 2.18 -9.38 -0.49
CA ASN A 108 2.94 -10.43 -1.15
C ASN A 108 4.37 -10.00 -1.50
N GLN A 109 4.57 -8.74 -1.87
CA GLN A 109 5.86 -8.12 -2.21
C GLN A 109 6.61 -7.62 -0.96
N ASN A 110 6.19 -7.98 0.25
CA ASN A 110 6.77 -7.54 1.52
C ASN A 110 6.57 -6.06 1.87
N THR A 111 5.72 -5.35 1.13
CA THR A 111 5.36 -3.95 1.45
C THR A 111 4.31 -3.89 2.57
N CYS A 112 4.15 -2.69 3.14
CA CYS A 112 3.13 -2.39 4.14
C CYS A 112 1.77 -2.13 3.49
N ILE A 113 0.73 -2.84 3.94
CA ILE A 113 -0.67 -2.51 3.69
C ILE A 113 -1.22 -1.92 4.99
N ASN A 114 -1.50 -0.63 4.95
CA ASN A 114 -2.04 0.11 6.08
C ASN A 114 -3.12 1.06 5.58
N GLN A 115 -4.30 0.98 6.17
CA GLN A 115 -5.39 1.91 5.90
C GLN A 115 -5.39 3.03 6.94
N MET A 116 -5.68 4.26 6.53
CA MET A 116 -5.81 5.41 7.40
C MET A 116 -7.19 6.05 7.22
N PRO A 117 -7.95 6.32 8.32
CA PRO A 117 -9.22 7.01 8.19
C PRO A 117 -9.00 8.43 7.63
N CYS A 118 -9.79 8.83 6.64
CA CYS A 118 -9.75 10.17 6.07
C CYS A 118 -10.90 11.07 6.58
N VAL A 119 -12.02 10.47 6.99
CA VAL A 119 -13.20 11.18 7.49
C VAL A 119 -13.08 11.62 8.94
N SER A 120 -13.79 12.69 9.28
CA SER A 120 -13.88 13.23 10.65
C SER A 120 -15.17 12.83 11.37
N LEU A 121 -15.17 12.91 12.71
CA LEU A 121 -16.36 12.66 13.52
C LEU A 121 -17.48 13.66 13.18
N GLY A 122 -18.69 13.15 12.94
CA GLY A 122 -19.87 13.96 12.62
C GLY A 122 -19.96 14.44 11.17
N GLU A 123 -19.04 14.02 10.30
CA GLU A 123 -19.07 14.35 8.88
C GLU A 123 -20.18 13.57 8.16
N PRO A 124 -20.99 14.23 7.29
CA PRO A 124 -21.93 13.53 6.42
C PRO A 124 -21.16 12.86 5.28
N VAL A 125 -21.49 11.62 4.97
CA VAL A 125 -20.88 10.82 3.91
C VAL A 125 -21.95 10.26 2.99
N GLU A 126 -21.67 10.25 1.69
CA GLU A 126 -22.56 9.68 0.68
C GLU A 126 -22.16 8.25 0.34
N ARG A 127 -23.07 7.54 -0.32
CA ARG A 127 -22.78 6.21 -0.84
C ARG A 127 -21.68 6.29 -1.91
N GLY A 128 -20.62 5.52 -1.74
CA GLY A 128 -19.47 5.51 -2.64
C GLY A 128 -18.32 6.42 -2.22
N ASP A 129 -18.45 7.16 -1.12
CA ASP A 129 -17.36 7.95 -0.59
C ASP A 129 -16.29 7.10 0.09
N VAL A 130 -15.04 7.55 0.00
CA VAL A 130 -13.89 6.91 0.64
C VAL A 130 -13.87 7.31 2.11
N LEU A 131 -13.91 6.32 2.99
CA LEU A 131 -13.88 6.47 4.45
C LEU A 131 -12.47 6.33 5.02
N ALA A 132 -11.67 5.47 4.38
CA ALA A 132 -10.27 5.29 4.72
C ALA A 132 -9.43 5.09 3.47
N ASP A 133 -8.32 5.80 3.42
CA ASP A 133 -7.28 5.64 2.43
C ASP A 133 -6.52 4.33 2.65
N GLY A 134 -6.11 3.70 1.57
CA GLY A 134 -5.22 2.55 1.56
C GLY A 134 -3.74 2.95 1.42
N PRO A 135 -2.86 1.97 1.18
CA PRO A 135 -1.48 2.26 0.83
C PRO A 135 -1.42 3.01 -0.52
N SER A 136 -0.62 4.07 -0.60
CA SER A 136 -0.47 4.89 -1.81
C SER A 136 -1.77 5.53 -2.31
N THR A 137 -2.65 5.94 -1.40
CA THR A 137 -3.80 6.80 -1.72
C THR A 137 -3.87 7.95 -0.74
N ASP A 138 -4.32 9.11 -1.20
CA ASP A 138 -4.52 10.32 -0.40
C ASP A 138 -5.89 10.93 -0.76
N LEU A 139 -6.79 11.04 0.22
CA LEU A 139 -8.15 11.56 0.06
C LEU A 139 -8.95 10.90 -1.08
N GLY A 140 -8.78 9.58 -1.24
CA GLY A 140 -9.44 8.80 -2.29
C GLY A 140 -8.82 8.95 -3.69
N GLU A 141 -7.71 9.65 -3.84
CA GLU A 141 -6.92 9.70 -5.07
C GLU A 141 -5.69 8.79 -4.99
N LEU A 142 -5.28 8.23 -6.13
CA LEU A 142 -4.07 7.42 -6.22
C LEU A 142 -2.81 8.29 -6.08
N ALA A 143 -2.00 7.98 -5.07
CA ALA A 143 -0.77 8.68 -4.69
C ALA A 143 0.41 7.70 -4.62
N LEU A 144 0.92 7.28 -5.78
CA LEU A 144 2.02 6.30 -5.89
C LEU A 144 3.38 6.86 -5.42
N GLY A 145 3.55 8.18 -5.42
CA GLY A 145 4.82 8.84 -5.11
C GLY A 145 4.61 10.19 -4.43
N GLN A 146 5.57 11.10 -4.57
CA GLN A 146 5.51 12.42 -3.96
C GLN A 146 6.02 13.51 -4.92
N ASN A 147 5.44 14.71 -4.80
CA ASN A 147 5.80 15.84 -5.67
C ASN A 147 7.07 16.53 -5.16
N MET A 148 8.05 16.70 -6.03
CA MET A 148 9.34 17.30 -5.70
C MET A 148 9.57 18.58 -6.48
N ARG A 149 10.29 19.53 -5.88
CA ARG A 149 10.80 20.69 -6.61
C ARG A 149 12.05 20.27 -7.39
N VAL A 150 11.93 20.28 -8.71
CA VAL A 150 13.00 19.86 -9.64
C VAL A 150 13.50 21.08 -10.43
N ALA A 151 14.79 21.11 -10.73
CA ALA A 151 15.42 22.09 -11.61
C ALA A 151 16.27 21.38 -12.66
N PHE A 152 16.13 21.79 -13.92
CA PHE A 152 16.93 21.25 -15.02
C PHE A 152 18.16 22.13 -15.23
N MET A 153 19.30 21.70 -14.69
CA MET A 153 20.60 22.33 -14.91
C MET A 153 21.73 21.32 -14.73
N PRO A 154 22.83 21.40 -15.51
CA PRO A 154 24.02 20.61 -15.23
C PRO A 154 24.62 21.02 -13.89
N TRP A 155 24.99 20.06 -13.04
CA TRP A 155 25.58 20.33 -11.73
C TRP A 155 26.82 19.49 -11.47
N ASN A 156 28.00 20.06 -11.74
CA ASN A 156 29.32 19.47 -11.45
C ASN A 156 29.50 18.01 -11.90
N GLY A 157 28.78 17.58 -12.94
CA GLY A 157 28.82 16.20 -13.45
C GLY A 157 28.11 15.16 -12.56
N TYR A 158 27.48 15.55 -11.45
CA TYR A 158 26.72 14.61 -10.60
C TYR A 158 25.41 14.15 -11.24
N ASN A 159 24.90 14.89 -12.23
CA ASN A 159 23.75 14.51 -13.04
C ASN A 159 24.17 14.04 -14.44
N PHE A 160 25.27 13.30 -14.53
CA PHE A 160 25.70 12.67 -15.77
C PHE A 160 24.78 11.49 -16.13
N GLU A 161 24.47 11.33 -17.43
CA GLU A 161 23.47 10.41 -17.96
C GLU A 161 22.10 10.59 -17.28
N ASP A 162 21.59 9.54 -16.62
CA ASP A 162 20.30 9.51 -15.92
C ASP A 162 20.47 9.55 -14.39
N SER A 163 21.64 10.02 -13.92
CA SER A 163 21.91 10.16 -12.49
C SER A 163 21.12 11.33 -11.89
N ILE A 164 20.51 11.09 -10.72
CA ILE A 164 19.70 12.09 -10.02
C ILE A 164 20.46 12.57 -8.79
N LEU A 165 20.65 13.89 -8.69
CA LEU A 165 21.15 14.53 -7.47
C LEU A 165 19.98 14.97 -6.59
N VAL A 166 19.97 14.52 -5.35
CA VAL A 166 18.89 14.78 -4.39
C VAL A 166 19.43 15.61 -3.22
N SER A 167 18.65 16.57 -2.75
CA SER A 167 18.98 17.37 -1.57
C SER A 167 18.86 16.53 -0.30
N GLU A 168 19.73 16.78 0.69
CA GLU A 168 19.63 16.17 2.02
C GLU A 168 18.28 16.44 2.71
N ARG A 169 17.62 17.57 2.37
CA ARG A 169 16.30 17.92 2.91
C ARG A 169 15.25 16.83 2.70
N VAL A 170 15.33 16.10 1.58
CA VAL A 170 14.39 15.03 1.25
C VAL A 170 14.48 13.86 2.24
N VAL A 171 15.69 13.60 2.71
CA VAL A 171 15.97 12.59 3.73
C VAL A 171 15.53 13.09 5.10
N GLN A 172 15.81 14.35 5.44
CA GLN A 172 15.39 14.96 6.71
C GLN A 172 13.86 15.02 6.88
N GLU A 173 13.13 15.15 5.77
CA GLU A 173 11.66 15.17 5.74
C GLU A 173 11.03 13.76 5.63
N ASP A 174 11.84 12.69 5.60
CA ASP A 174 11.40 11.27 5.51
C ASP A 174 10.44 10.99 4.33
N ARG A 175 10.60 11.71 3.23
CA ARG A 175 9.67 11.73 2.09
C ARG A 175 9.56 10.38 1.37
N PHE A 176 10.70 9.76 1.09
CA PHE A 176 10.79 8.47 0.38
C PHE A 176 11.09 7.28 1.31
N THR A 177 10.79 7.41 2.61
CA THR A 177 10.97 6.33 3.57
C THR A 177 9.85 5.30 3.40
N THR A 178 10.20 4.02 3.23
CA THR A 178 9.23 2.92 3.02
C THR A 178 9.32 1.88 4.15
N SER A 179 8.18 1.29 4.52
CA SER A 179 8.12 0.22 5.52
C SER A 179 8.01 -1.17 4.87
N THR A 180 8.93 -2.06 5.23
CA THR A 180 9.01 -3.43 4.67
C THR A 180 8.88 -4.48 5.76
N PHE A 181 8.05 -5.49 5.53
CA PHE A 181 7.78 -6.57 6.49
C PHE A 181 8.43 -7.88 6.04
N ARG A 182 9.17 -8.53 6.94
CA ARG A 182 9.73 -9.86 6.71
C ARG A 182 9.27 -10.81 7.80
N ASN A 183 8.70 -11.94 7.40
CA ASN A 183 8.32 -13.02 8.31
C ASN A 183 9.36 -14.14 8.25
N TRP A 184 9.77 -14.62 9.42
CA TRP A 184 10.66 -15.77 9.60
C TRP A 184 9.85 -16.90 10.23
N ARG A 185 9.70 -18.01 9.52
CA ARG A 185 9.12 -19.22 10.10
C ARG A 185 10.21 -20.12 10.65
N VAL A 186 10.11 -20.45 11.92
CA VAL A 186 10.92 -21.49 12.55
C VAL A 186 10.08 -22.77 12.59
N CYS A 187 10.47 -23.76 11.80
CA CYS A 187 9.85 -25.08 11.86
C CYS A 187 10.67 -25.97 12.81
N PRO A 188 10.16 -26.27 14.01
CA PRO A 188 10.78 -27.28 14.85
C PRO A 188 10.64 -28.64 14.14
N VAL A 189 11.75 -29.23 13.75
CA VAL A 189 11.77 -30.57 13.16
C VAL A 189 12.12 -31.53 14.28
N THR A 190 11.18 -32.40 14.64
CA THR A 190 11.46 -33.51 15.56
C THR A 190 12.24 -34.59 14.80
N PRO A 191 13.50 -34.89 15.18
CA PRO A 191 14.23 -35.99 14.58
C PRO A 191 13.60 -37.33 15.01
N SER A 192 13.64 -38.35 14.15
CA SER A 192 13.10 -39.70 14.44
C SER A 192 13.70 -40.35 15.70
N TRP A 193 14.92 -39.97 16.08
CA TRP A 193 15.58 -40.42 17.32
C TRP A 193 14.96 -39.86 18.61
N GLY A 194 14.12 -38.82 18.53
CA GLY A 194 13.47 -38.17 19.66
C GLY A 194 12.15 -38.80 20.11
N GLN A 195 11.58 -39.74 19.34
CA GLN A 195 10.29 -40.37 19.65
C GLN A 195 10.38 -41.58 20.61
N LYS A 196 11.58 -42.11 20.88
CA LYS A 196 11.79 -43.31 21.71
C LYS A 196 12.33 -43.07 23.13
N ARG A 197 12.49 -41.81 23.58
CA ARG A 197 12.97 -41.52 24.95
C ARG A 197 11.85 -40.94 25.82
N SER A 198 11.61 -41.61 26.95
CA SER A 198 10.71 -41.21 28.04
C SER A 198 11.03 -39.80 28.58
N PRO A 199 10.07 -39.12 29.24
CA PRO A 199 9.96 -37.65 29.26
C PRO A 199 10.90 -36.91 30.24
N LEU A 200 12.11 -37.40 30.48
CA LEU A 200 13.01 -36.86 31.52
C LEU A 200 14.22 -36.05 31.02
N THR A 201 14.45 -35.90 29.71
CA THR A 201 15.49 -34.98 29.20
C THR A 201 15.11 -34.36 27.86
N SER A 202 14.42 -33.21 27.89
CA SER A 202 14.06 -32.44 26.69
C SER A 202 15.25 -31.65 26.16
N ARG A 203 16.06 -32.25 25.27
CA ARG A 203 17.01 -31.52 24.41
C ARG A 203 16.36 -31.24 23.06
N THR A 204 15.94 -30.00 22.84
CA THR A 204 15.35 -29.54 21.58
C THR A 204 16.45 -29.13 20.61
N TRP A 205 16.47 -29.72 19.42
CA TRP A 205 17.36 -29.29 18.33
C TRP A 205 16.59 -28.34 17.42
N VAL A 206 17.18 -27.19 17.09
CA VAL A 206 16.57 -26.20 16.18
C VAL A 206 17.37 -26.19 14.89
N LYS A 207 16.70 -26.42 13.76
CA LYS A 207 17.29 -26.33 12.43
C LYS A 207 16.81 -25.03 11.78
N LEU A 208 17.68 -24.03 11.69
CA LEU A 208 17.39 -22.82 10.94
C LEU A 208 17.61 -23.10 9.45
N ARG A 209 16.56 -22.99 8.64
CA ARG A 209 16.65 -23.15 7.19
C ARG A 209 16.43 -21.79 6.53
N SER A 210 17.47 -21.28 5.86
CA SER A 210 17.35 -20.17 4.91
C SER A 210 16.60 -20.65 3.66
N PRO A 211 15.79 -19.80 2.99
CA PRO A 211 15.11 -20.16 1.74
C PRO A 211 16.06 -20.37 0.55
N ASN A 212 17.33 -19.94 0.65
CA ASN A 212 18.29 -20.08 -0.45
C ASN A 212 19.12 -21.36 -0.33
N TRP A 213 19.04 -22.18 -1.37
CA TRP A 213 19.56 -23.55 -1.52
C TRP A 213 21.09 -23.68 -1.59
N MET A 214 21.87 -22.78 -0.99
CA MET A 214 23.31 -22.74 -1.31
C MET A 214 24.26 -22.32 -0.19
N ASN A 215 23.95 -22.54 1.09
CA ASN A 215 24.92 -22.34 2.17
C ASN A 215 24.91 -23.47 3.22
N PRO A 216 26.06 -23.80 3.83
CA PRO A 216 26.21 -24.95 4.72
C PRO A 216 25.37 -24.82 6.01
N VAL A 217 24.78 -25.94 6.43
CA VAL A 217 23.86 -26.03 7.57
C VAL A 217 24.64 -25.93 8.88
N SER A 218 24.52 -24.82 9.60
CA SER A 218 25.04 -24.68 10.96
C SER A 218 23.99 -25.16 11.98
N PHE A 219 24.33 -26.15 12.80
CA PHE A 219 23.52 -26.56 13.94
C PHE A 219 24.04 -25.88 15.20
N ILE A 220 23.19 -25.10 15.88
CA ILE A 220 23.52 -24.47 17.16
C ILE A 220 22.79 -25.25 18.25
N LEU A 221 23.56 -25.78 19.21
CA LEU A 221 23.03 -26.44 20.41
C LEU A 221 22.65 -25.37 21.44
N VAL A 222 21.35 -25.14 21.65
CA VAL A 222 20.88 -24.32 22.78
C VAL A 222 20.58 -25.25 23.95
N ARG A 223 21.38 -25.18 25.01
CA ARG A 223 21.02 -25.74 26.32
C ARG A 223 20.15 -24.72 27.06
N LYS A 224 19.09 -25.19 27.71
CA LYS A 224 18.35 -24.38 28.70
C LYS A 224 19.26 -23.96 29.83
#